data_AF-A0AAI9ZDT6-F1
#
_entry.id   AF-A0AAI9ZDT6-F1
#
_cell.length_a   1.000
_cell.length_b   1.000
_cell.length_c   1.000
_cell.angle_alpha   90.00
_cell.angle_beta   90.00
_cell.angle_gamma   90.00
#
_symmetry.space_group_name_H-M   'P 1'
#
loop_
_entity.id
_entity.type
_entity.pdbx_description
1 polymer ?
#
loop_
_entity_poly.entity_id
_entity_poly.type
_entity_poly.pdbx_seq_one_letter_code
_entity_poly.pdbx_strand_id
1 'polypeptide(L)'
;MKADGTVTKRIYEYLSLSRRPLTHYDTTIFKIMAARDCILTYDHVFDRYAAKLMFSQSAQLVRAMIKENHTVIEKWPFRLKLRPRQTGAQEEFDRLLGGGVLSKERYVEWKRIEALG
;
A
#
# COMPACT_ATOMS: atom_id res chain seq x y z
N MET A 1 -5.86 -13.74 -9.61
CA MET A 1 -6.44 -12.62 -8.83
C MET A 1 -7.38 -11.84 -9.74
N LYS A 2 -8.70 -12.11 -9.69
CA LYS A 2 -9.68 -11.35 -10.49
C LYS A 2 -9.61 -9.89 -10.05
N ALA A 3 -9.49 -8.97 -11.00
CA ALA A 3 -9.59 -7.55 -10.68
C ALA A 3 -11.01 -7.29 -10.20
N ASP A 4 -11.15 -6.74 -9.00
CA ASP A 4 -12.43 -6.18 -8.54
C ASP A 4 -12.78 -5.03 -9.49
N GLY A 5 -13.98 -5.06 -10.08
CA GLY A 5 -14.45 -4.05 -11.02
C GLY A 5 -14.41 -2.63 -10.43
N THR A 6 -14.46 -2.51 -9.10
CA THR A 6 -14.32 -1.22 -8.40
C THR A 6 -12.90 -0.65 -8.49
N VAL A 7 -11.87 -1.49 -8.41
CA VAL A 7 -10.45 -1.10 -8.50
C VAL A 7 -10.13 -0.69 -9.92
N THR A 8 -10.55 -1.49 -10.90
CA THR A 8 -10.36 -1.18 -12.32
C THR A 8 -10.99 0.17 -12.66
N LYS A 9 -12.23 0.43 -12.24
CA LYS A 9 -12.90 1.72 -12.45
C LYS A 9 -12.08 2.89 -11.88
N ARG A 10 -11.59 2.76 -10.64
CA ARG A 10 -10.77 3.80 -10.00
C ARG A 10 -9.47 4.08 -10.74
N ILE A 11 -8.79 3.05 -11.24
CA ILE A 11 -7.57 3.22 -12.05
C ILE A 11 -7.86 4.10 -13.28
N TYR A 12 -8.97 3.85 -13.97
CA TYR A 12 -9.36 4.65 -15.14
C TYR A 12 -9.77 6.08 -14.79
N GLU A 13 -10.32 6.32 -13.60
CA GLU A 13 -10.63 7.67 -13.12
C GLU A 13 -9.37 8.52 -12.89
N TYR A 14 -8.22 7.90 -12.54
CA TYR A 14 -6.94 8.61 -12.34
C TYR A 14 -6.05 8.67 -13.59
N LEU A 15 -5.93 7.56 -14.34
CA LEU A 15 -4.94 7.46 -15.42
C LEU A 15 -5.39 8.09 -16.74
N SER A 16 -6.66 8.47 -16.89
CA SER A 16 -7.26 9.04 -18.12
C SER A 16 -6.68 8.42 -19.41
N LEU A 17 -6.68 7.09 -19.47
CA LEU A 17 -5.95 6.34 -20.50
C LEU A 17 -6.43 6.72 -21.92
N SER A 18 -5.57 7.42 -22.66
CA SER A 18 -5.90 7.97 -23.98
C SER A 18 -5.96 6.92 -25.09
N ARG A 19 -5.47 5.70 -24.83
CA ARG A 19 -5.54 4.56 -25.75
C ARG A 19 -5.50 3.22 -25.00
N ARG A 20 -6.00 2.17 -25.65
CA ARG A 20 -5.83 0.80 -25.16
C ARG A 20 -4.39 0.31 -25.39
N PRO A 21 -3.80 -0.45 -24.46
CA PRO A 21 -2.51 -1.10 -24.70
C PRO A 21 -2.62 -2.01 -25.92
N LEU A 22 -1.71 -1.86 -26.88
CA LEU A 22 -1.75 -2.61 -28.14
C LEU A 22 -0.97 -3.93 -28.07
N THR A 23 0.00 -4.05 -27.15
CA THR A 23 0.85 -5.23 -26.98
C THR A 23 1.23 -5.45 -25.51
N HIS A 24 1.78 -6.63 -25.19
CA HIS A 24 2.24 -6.98 -23.83
C HIS A 24 3.42 -6.14 -23.33
N TYR A 25 4.11 -5.41 -24.21
CA TYR A 25 5.26 -4.56 -23.87
C TYR A 25 4.90 -3.08 -23.85
N ASP A 26 3.62 -2.73 -23.97
CA ASP A 26 3.18 -1.35 -23.88
C ASP A 26 3.45 -0.81 -22.46
N THR A 27 4.17 0.31 -22.37
CA THR A 27 4.50 0.97 -21.09
C THR A 27 3.25 1.38 -20.30
N THR A 28 2.11 1.51 -20.98
CA THR A 28 0.79 1.72 -20.36
C THR A 28 0.42 0.58 -19.40
N ILE A 29 0.84 -0.66 -19.68
CA ILE A 29 0.60 -1.81 -18.79
C ILE A 29 1.33 -1.60 -17.47
N PHE A 30 2.58 -1.15 -17.50
CA PHE A 30 3.34 -0.84 -16.29
C PHE A 30 2.68 0.28 -15.48
N LYS A 31 2.18 1.33 -16.14
CA LYS A 31 1.43 2.40 -15.46
C LYS A 31 0.16 1.88 -14.78
N ILE A 32 -0.60 1.01 -15.45
CA ILE A 32 -1.80 0.37 -14.87
C ILE A 32 -1.43 -0.50 -13.66
N MET A 33 -0.33 -1.26 -13.74
CA MET A 33 0.13 -2.10 -12.64
C MET A 33 0.57 -1.26 -11.42
N ALA A 34 1.37 -0.22 -11.65
CA ALA A 34 1.79 0.67 -10.58
C ALA A 34 0.60 1.45 -9.96
N ALA A 35 -0.35 1.91 -10.80
CA ALA A 35 -1.58 2.53 -10.32
C ALA A 35 -2.44 1.56 -9.48
N ARG A 36 -2.52 0.30 -9.90
CA ARG A 36 -3.20 -0.74 -9.13
C ARG A 36 -2.56 -0.92 -7.77
N ASP A 37 -1.22 -0.89 -7.70
CA ASP A 37 -0.50 -1.01 -6.44
C ASP A 37 -0.76 0.17 -5.50
N CYS A 38 -0.94 1.39 -6.02
CA CYS A 38 -1.32 2.56 -5.21
C CYS A 38 -2.72 2.44 -4.59
N ILE A 39 -3.66 1.77 -5.29
CA ILE A 39 -5.09 1.72 -4.94
C ILE A 39 -5.42 0.52 -4.03
N LEU A 40 -4.73 -0.60 -4.18
CA LEU A 40 -5.01 -1.82 -3.43
C LEU A 40 -4.58 -1.73 -1.96
N THR A 41 -5.25 -2.50 -1.11
CA THR A 41 -4.83 -2.73 0.26
C THR A 41 -4.05 -4.03 0.36
N TYR A 42 -3.03 -4.02 1.21
CA TYR A 42 -2.10 -5.14 1.39
C TYR A 42 -2.08 -5.66 2.82
N ASP A 43 -3.06 -5.27 3.65
CA ASP A 43 -3.17 -5.70 5.05
C ASP A 43 -3.17 -7.23 5.16
N HIS A 44 -4.03 -7.93 4.41
CA HIS A 44 -4.05 -9.39 4.37
C HIS A 44 -2.74 -10.05 3.90
N VAL A 45 -2.00 -9.40 2.99
CA VAL A 45 -0.69 -9.90 2.53
C VAL A 45 0.34 -9.75 3.64
N PHE A 46 0.33 -8.60 4.32
CA PHE A 46 1.19 -8.35 5.46
C PHE A 46 0.88 -9.28 6.63
N ASP A 47 -0.39 -9.54 6.95
CA ASP A 47 -0.78 -10.46 8.02
C ASP A 47 -0.23 -11.86 7.77
N ARG A 48 -0.34 -12.35 6.53
CA ARG A 48 0.26 -13.64 6.13
C ARG A 48 1.79 -13.61 6.22
N TYR A 49 2.42 -12.51 5.81
CA TYR A 49 3.87 -12.34 5.90
C TYR A 49 4.36 -12.32 7.36
N ALA A 50 3.70 -11.55 8.22
CA ALA A 50 4.01 -11.43 9.64
C ALA A 50 3.81 -12.76 10.39
N ALA A 51 2.75 -13.51 10.05
CA ALA A 51 2.54 -14.85 10.57
C ALA A 51 3.65 -15.81 10.13
N LYS A 52 4.00 -15.82 8.83
CA LYS A 52 5.06 -16.68 8.29
C LYS A 52 6.43 -16.40 8.93
N LEU A 53 6.72 -15.14 9.23
CA LEU A 53 7.97 -14.73 9.88
C LEU A 53 7.87 -14.66 11.40
N MET A 54 6.78 -15.15 12.00
CA MET A 54 6.61 -15.24 13.45
C MET A 54 6.87 -13.92 14.18
N PHE A 55 6.30 -12.82 13.66
CA PHE A 55 6.52 -11.48 14.21
C PHE A 55 6.13 -11.41 15.69
N SER A 56 4.99 -12.01 16.08
CA SER A 56 4.52 -11.99 17.46
C SER A 56 5.49 -12.71 18.41
N GLN A 57 6.03 -13.87 18.01
CA GLN A 57 7.00 -14.63 18.79
C GLN A 57 8.32 -13.86 18.92
N SER A 58 8.80 -13.30 17.80
CA SER A 58 10.01 -12.47 17.77
C SER A 58 9.88 -11.25 18.68
N ALA A 59 8.70 -10.63 18.70
CA ALA A 59 8.38 -9.51 19.58
C ALA A 59 8.49 -9.89 21.06
N GLN A 60 7.92 -11.03 21.44
CA GLN A 60 7.95 -11.55 22.81
C GLN A 60 9.38 -11.79 23.28
N LEU A 61 10.23 -12.39 22.43
CA LEU A 61 11.64 -12.65 22.75
C LEU A 61 12.41 -11.38 23.13
N VAL A 62 12.10 -10.25 22.49
CA VAL A 62 12.76 -8.96 22.76
C VAL A 62 11.95 -8.03 23.67
N ARG A 63 10.90 -8.55 24.32
CA ARG A 63 9.96 -7.78 25.16
C ARG A 63 9.42 -6.54 24.45
N ALA A 64 8.95 -6.72 23.23
CA ALA A 64 8.33 -5.68 22.43
C ALA A 64 6.93 -6.09 21.96
N MET A 65 6.16 -5.09 21.52
CA MET A 65 4.93 -5.30 20.76
C MET A 65 4.83 -4.29 19.62
N ILE A 66 4.17 -4.68 18.54
CA ILE A 66 3.79 -3.75 17.47
C ILE A 66 2.72 -2.83 18.03
N LYS A 67 2.86 -1.52 17.82
CA LYS A 67 1.84 -0.55 18.18
C LYS A 67 0.63 -0.71 17.26
N GLU A 68 -0.56 -0.77 17.86
CA GLU A 68 -1.79 -0.77 17.09
C GLU A 68 -1.95 0.56 16.32
N ASN A 69 -1.69 1.69 16.99
CA ASN A 69 -1.69 3.01 16.37
C ASN A 69 -0.24 3.50 16.24
N HIS A 70 0.21 3.69 15.00
CA HIS A 70 1.52 4.27 14.74
C HIS A 70 1.47 5.79 14.94
N THR A 71 2.50 6.34 15.55
CA THR A 71 2.61 7.78 15.86
C THR A 71 3.77 8.44 15.12
N VAL A 72 4.76 7.67 14.64
CA VAL A 72 5.90 8.24 13.89
C VAL A 72 5.54 8.43 12.42
N ILE A 73 5.17 7.34 11.76
CA ILE A 73 4.69 7.33 10.37
C ILE A 73 3.50 6.40 10.32
N GLU A 74 2.53 6.70 9.45
CA GLU A 74 1.40 5.82 9.25
C GLU A 74 1.84 4.41 8.81
N LYS A 75 0.94 3.48 9.08
CA LYS A 75 1.01 2.08 8.69
C LYS A 75 1.39 1.86 7.22
N TRP A 76 0.77 2.58 6.29
CA TRP A 76 0.98 2.42 4.84
C TRP A 76 1.30 3.78 4.22
N PRO A 77 2.55 4.28 4.34
CA PRO A 77 2.90 5.67 3.99
C PRO A 77 2.73 6.04 2.52
N PHE A 78 2.78 5.02 1.65
CA PHE A 78 2.66 5.19 0.21
C PHE A 78 1.32 4.67 -0.34
N ARG A 79 0.33 4.48 0.53
CA ARG A 79 -1.03 4.14 0.09
C ARG A 79 -1.75 5.42 -0.33
N LEU A 80 -2.50 5.34 -1.43
CA LEU A 80 -3.39 6.41 -1.85
C LEU A 80 -4.51 6.61 -0.82
N LYS A 81 -4.64 7.82 -0.27
CA LYS A 81 -5.61 8.14 0.79
C LYS A 81 -6.88 8.73 0.22
N LEU A 82 -6.72 9.65 -0.74
CA LEU A 82 -7.83 10.34 -1.37
C LEU A 82 -8.47 9.47 -2.43
N ARG A 83 -9.78 9.61 -2.60
CA ARG A 83 -10.56 8.99 -3.67
C ARG A 83 -10.64 9.95 -4.86
N PRO A 84 -10.92 9.41 -6.06
CA PRO A 84 -11.17 10.25 -7.23
C PRO A 84 -12.18 11.35 -6.92
N ARG A 85 -11.94 12.55 -7.48
CA ARG A 85 -12.76 13.76 -7.32
C ARG A 85 -12.68 14.47 -5.96
N GLN A 86 -11.91 13.97 -4.98
CA GLN A 86 -11.56 14.77 -3.80
C GLN A 86 -10.47 15.78 -4.16
N THR A 87 -10.50 16.97 -3.54
CA THR A 87 -9.45 17.99 -3.71
C THR A 87 -8.09 17.40 -3.35
N GLY A 88 -7.10 17.54 -4.24
CA GLY A 88 -5.74 17.01 -4.05
C GLY A 88 -5.54 15.54 -4.45
N ALA A 89 -6.59 14.84 -4.90
CA ALA A 89 -6.53 13.39 -5.15
C ALA A 89 -5.63 13.03 -6.34
N GLN A 90 -5.65 13.85 -7.41
CA GLN A 90 -4.82 13.60 -8.58
C GLN A 90 -3.35 13.86 -8.26
N GLU A 91 -3.07 14.93 -7.52
CA GLU A 91 -1.72 15.31 -7.09
C GLU A 91 -1.11 14.24 -6.17
N GLU A 92 -1.89 13.70 -5.23
CA GLU A 92 -1.45 12.57 -4.41
C GLU A 92 -1.13 11.34 -5.27
N PHE A 93 -2.01 11.00 -6.20
CA PHE A 93 -1.84 9.86 -7.09
C PHE A 93 -0.60 10.00 -7.97
N ASP A 94 -0.43 11.15 -8.63
CA ASP A 94 0.72 11.42 -9.51
C ASP A 94 2.04 11.39 -8.73
N ARG A 95 2.05 11.92 -7.49
CA ARG A 95 3.21 11.85 -6.61
C ARG A 95 3.58 10.40 -6.24
N LEU A 96 2.60 9.55 -5.93
CA LEU A 96 2.85 8.15 -5.61
C LEU A 96 3.35 7.38 -6.85
N LEU A 97 2.70 7.58 -8.00
CA LEU A 97 3.04 6.90 -9.25
C LEU A 97 4.43 7.32 -9.77
N GLY A 98 4.77 8.61 -9.67
CA GLY A 98 6.06 9.16 -10.11
C GLY A 98 7.19 9.02 -9.08
N GLY A 99 6.87 8.74 -7.81
CA GLY A 99 7.83 8.75 -6.70
C GLY A 99 8.76 7.52 -6.63
N GLY A 100 8.60 6.54 -7.52
CA GLY A 100 9.44 5.33 -7.54
C GLY A 100 9.19 4.35 -6.39
N VAL A 101 8.08 4.52 -5.66
CA VAL A 101 7.66 3.63 -4.57
C VAL A 101 6.73 2.53 -5.09
N LEU A 102 6.76 1.35 -4.47
CA LEU A 102 5.92 0.22 -4.87
C LEU A 102 4.51 0.30 -4.28
N SER A 103 4.25 1.22 -3.34
CA SER A 103 3.00 1.35 -2.59
C SER A 103 2.62 0.10 -1.77
N LYS A 104 3.58 -0.82 -1.61
CA LYS A 104 3.47 -2.10 -0.89
C LYS A 104 4.32 -2.11 0.38
N GLU A 105 5.03 -1.03 0.64
CA GLU A 105 5.92 -0.88 1.78
C GLU A 105 5.10 -0.68 3.05
N ARG A 106 5.43 -1.48 4.07
CA ARG A 106 4.80 -1.45 5.38
C ARG A 106 5.79 -0.90 6.40
N TYR A 107 5.44 0.22 7.04
CA TYR A 107 6.14 0.63 8.27
C TYR A 107 5.61 -0.22 9.42
N VAL A 108 6.46 -0.60 10.39
CA VAL A 108 6.08 -1.33 11.59
C VAL A 108 6.68 -0.61 12.78
N GLU A 109 5.83 0.02 13.59
CA GLU A 109 6.27 0.73 14.77
C GLU A 109 6.20 -0.21 15.99
N TRP A 110 7.34 -0.41 16.65
CA TRP A 110 7.47 -1.26 17.82
C TRP A 110 7.59 -0.41 19.07
N LYS A 111 7.05 -0.91 20.19
CA LYS A 111 7.31 -0.36 21.53
C LYS A 111 7.82 -1.45 22.45
N ARG A 112 8.67 -1.08 23.41
CA ARG A 112 9.09 -1.97 24.50
C ARG A 112 7.91 -2.18 25.46
N ILE A 113 7.81 -3.40 25.96
CA ILE A 113 6.92 -3.77 27.06
C ILE A 113 7.78 -3.75 28.31
N GLU A 114 7.49 -2.83 29.22
CA GLU A 114 8.11 -2.86 30.54
C GLU A 114 7.62 -4.10 31.30
N ALA A 115 8.51 -4.75 32.04
CA ALA A 115 8.09 -5.82 32.93
C ALA A 115 7.13 -5.21 33.96
N LEU A 116 5.97 -5.86 34.19
CA LEU A 116 5.18 -5.60 35.38
C LEU A 116 6.12 -5.81 36.58
N GLY A 117 6.39 -4.73 37.31
CA GLY A 117 7.15 -4.76 38.56
C GLY A 117 6.41 -5.55 39.63
#